data_AF-A0A6A2ZSI6-F1
#
_entry.id   AF-A0A6A2ZSI6-F1
#
_cell.length_a   1.000
_cell.length_b   1.000
_cell.length_c   1.000
_cell.angle_alpha   90.00
_cell.angle_beta   90.00
_cell.angle_gamma   90.00
#
_symmetry.space_group_name_H-M   'P 1'
#
loop_
_entity.id
_entity.type
_entity.pdbx_description
1 polymer ?
#
loop_
_entity_poly.entity_id
_entity_poly.type
_entity_poly.pdbx_seq_one_letter_code
_entity_poly.pdbx_strand_id
1 'polypeptide(L)'
;MWLSLRRLKAEGKEGVELGQYVYEIYNHDVELRVSKAGVNLLLTKWMKELEKIFYGNIVAYDAALLPEATRVELTEVIWRNIFSDDGTSKPDAAALRTIKKLCFLGTSCSPHCRIAHLI
;
A
#
# COMPACT_ATOMS: atom_id res chain seq x y z
N MET A 1 3.97 -3.90 2.08
CA MET A 1 3.05 -5.02 1.81
C MET A 1 2.27 -4.82 0.50
N TRP A 2 1.43 -3.79 0.34
CA TRP A 2 0.64 -3.58 -0.90
C TRP A 2 1.43 -3.72 -2.22
N LEU A 3 2.57 -3.03 -2.38
CA LEU A 3 3.40 -3.15 -3.58
C LEU A 3 3.84 -4.59 -3.88
N SER A 4 4.14 -5.38 -2.84
CA SER A 4 4.49 -6.79 -2.95
C SER A 4 3.32 -7.61 -3.49
N LEU A 5 2.13 -7.42 -2.93
CA LEU A 5 0.90 -8.10 -3.38
C LEU A 5 0.54 -7.73 -4.82
N ARG A 6 0.64 -6.43 -5.17
CA ARG A 6 0.39 -5.96 -6.53
C ARG A 6 1.38 -6.57 -7.53
N ARG A 7 2.67 -6.64 -7.17
CA ARG A 7 3.71 -7.24 -8.02
C ARG A 7 3.51 -8.73 -8.19
N LEU A 8 3.14 -9.45 -7.13
CA LEU A 8 2.83 -10.87 -7.17
C LEU A 8 1.59 -11.15 -8.02
N LYS A 9 0.53 -10.34 -7.88
CA LYS A 9 -0.68 -10.44 -8.71
C LYS A 9 -0.40 -10.34 -10.22
N ALA A 10 0.66 -9.64 -10.63
CA ALA A 10 1.07 -9.55 -12.03
C ALA A 10 1.64 -10.87 -12.60
N GLU A 11 2.05 -11.82 -11.75
CA GLU A 11 2.51 -13.16 -12.15
C GLU A 11 1.33 -14.13 -12.39
N GLY A 12 0.09 -13.65 -12.35
CA GLY A 12 -1.11 -14.47 -12.59
C GLY A 12 -1.52 -15.31 -11.38
N LYS A 13 -2.12 -16.48 -11.62
CA LYS A 13 -2.79 -17.28 -10.59
C LYS A 13 -1.85 -17.70 -9.46
N GLU A 14 -0.67 -18.22 -9.79
CA GLU A 14 0.33 -18.64 -8.80
C GLU A 14 0.81 -17.46 -7.95
N GLY A 15 0.97 -16.29 -8.55
CA GLY A 15 1.31 -15.07 -7.85
C GLY A 15 0.22 -14.59 -6.89
N VAL A 16 -1.05 -14.75 -7.25
CA VAL A 16 -2.18 -14.45 -6.35
C VAL A 16 -2.19 -15.41 -5.15
N GLU A 17 -1.99 -16.71 -5.40
CA GLU A 17 -1.92 -17.73 -4.34
C GLU A 17 -0.74 -17.46 -3.40
N LEU A 18 0.45 -17.20 -3.93
CA LEU A 18 1.62 -16.82 -3.15
C LEU A 18 1.39 -15.51 -2.37
N GLY A 19 0.72 -14.54 -2.99
CA GLY A 19 0.35 -13.28 -2.36
C GLY A 19 -0.53 -13.49 -1.12
N GLN A 20 -1.47 -14.44 -1.18
CA GLN A 20 -2.31 -14.79 -0.04
C GLN A 20 -1.47 -15.34 1.13
N TYR A 21 -0.55 -16.27 0.86
CA TYR A 21 0.36 -16.80 1.91
C TYR A 21 1.23 -15.69 2.54
N VAL A 22 1.77 -14.78 1.72
CA VAL A 22 2.57 -13.65 2.22
C VAL A 22 1.73 -12.73 3.09
N TYR A 23 0.47 -12.48 2.71
CA TYR A 23 -0.45 -11.65 3.48
C TYR A 23 -0.82 -12.28 4.82
N GLU A 24 -1.04 -13.60 4.87
CA GLU A 24 -1.33 -14.33 6.11
C GLU A 24 -0.17 -14.25 7.11
N ILE A 25 1.07 -14.48 6.66
CA ILE A 25 2.27 -14.34 7.50
C ILE A 25 2.39 -12.92 8.04
N TYR A 26 2.16 -11.91 7.20
CA TYR A 26 2.17 -10.53 7.61
C TYR A 26 1.10 -10.20 8.65
N ASN A 27 -0.13 -10.70 8.50
CA ASN A 27 -1.19 -10.46 9.47
C ASN A 27 -0.90 -11.10 10.82
N HIS A 28 -0.33 -12.30 10.83
CA HIS A 28 0.09 -12.93 12.08
C HIS A 28 1.16 -12.09 12.80
N ASP A 29 2.13 -11.57 12.06
CA ASP A 29 3.15 -10.66 12.60
C ASP A 29 2.58 -9.32 13.10
N VAL A 30 1.57 -8.76 12.41
CA VAL A 30 0.81 -7.60 12.89
C VAL A 30 0.07 -7.92 14.19
N GLU A 31 -0.65 -9.04 14.25
CA GLU A 31 -1.38 -9.48 15.44
C GLU A 31 -0.45 -9.60 16.65
N LEU A 32 0.71 -10.22 16.49
CA LEU A 32 1.71 -10.36 17.54
C LEU A 32 2.23 -9.00 18.04
N ARG A 33 2.47 -8.03 17.14
CA ARG A 33 2.89 -6.68 17.54
C ARG A 33 1.79 -5.91 18.26
N VAL A 34 0.56 -6.01 17.78
CA VAL A 34 -0.61 -5.34 18.37
C VAL A 34 -0.86 -5.86 19.78
N SER A 35 -0.80 -7.18 19.98
CA SER A 35 -0.88 -7.79 21.31
C SER A 35 0.27 -7.35 22.22
N LYS A 36 1.51 -7.33 21.73
CA LYS A 36 2.69 -6.84 22.48
C LYS A 36 2.57 -5.36 22.87
N ALA A 37 1.90 -4.54 22.04
CA ALA A 37 1.62 -3.14 22.34
C ALA A 37 0.50 -2.95 23.38
N GLY A 38 -0.06 -4.03 23.93
CA GLY A 38 -1.07 -4.00 24.99
C GLY A 38 -2.51 -4.07 24.51
N VAL A 39 -2.75 -4.18 23.20
CA VAL A 39 -4.10 -4.35 22.63
C VAL A 39 -4.47 -5.84 22.70
N ASN A 40 -4.91 -6.27 23.89
CA ASN A 40 -5.31 -7.66 24.14
C ASN A 40 -6.83 -7.84 24.21
N LEU A 41 -7.57 -6.78 24.57
CA LEU A 41 -9.03 -6.79 24.55
C LEU A 41 -9.53 -6.53 23.13
N LEU A 42 -10.51 -7.32 22.67
CA LEU A 42 -11.13 -7.16 21.35
C LEU A 42 -10.13 -7.28 20.18
N LEU A 43 -9.02 -8.00 20.34
CA LEU A 43 -7.99 -8.15 19.30
C LEU A 43 -8.59 -8.60 17.96
N THR A 44 -9.50 -9.57 17.96
CA THR A 44 -10.20 -10.02 16.75
C THR A 44 -11.01 -8.91 16.07
N LYS A 45 -11.62 -8.01 16.84
CA LYS A 45 -12.36 -6.86 16.29
C LYS A 45 -11.37 -5.85 15.67
N TRP A 46 -10.29 -5.55 16.37
CA TRP A 46 -9.23 -4.68 15.86
C TRP A 46 -8.59 -5.22 14.58
N MET A 47 -8.29 -6.52 14.52
CA MET A 47 -7.74 -7.16 13.33
C MET A 47 -8.67 -7.04 12.13
N LYS A 48 -10.00 -7.20 12.32
CA LYS A 48 -10.99 -7.00 11.25
C LYS A 48 -11.04 -5.54 10.77
N GLU A 49 -10.94 -4.57 11.67
CA GLU A 49 -10.88 -3.16 11.29
C GLU A 49 -9.58 -2.83 10.55
N LEU A 50 -8.44 -3.37 11.00
CA LEU A 50 -7.15 -3.21 10.31
C LEU A 50 -7.18 -3.82 8.90
N GLU A 51 -7.79 -4.99 8.75
CA GLU A 51 -7.99 -5.65 7.45
C GLU A 51 -8.86 -4.78 6.52
N LYS A 52 -9.95 -4.22 7.03
CA LYS A 52 -10.82 -3.31 6.27
C LYS A 52 -10.07 -2.04 5.82
N ILE A 53 -9.29 -1.43 6.71
CA ILE A 53 -8.44 -0.28 6.38
C ILE A 53 -7.42 -0.66 5.31
N PHE A 54 -6.80 -1.82 5.44
CA PHE A 54 -5.80 -2.31 4.48
C PHE A 54 -6.39 -2.47 3.07
N TYR A 55 -7.53 -3.14 2.93
CA TYR A 55 -8.17 -3.30 1.61
C TYR A 55 -8.73 -1.99 1.05
N GLY A 56 -9.27 -1.11 1.90
CA GLY A 56 -9.65 0.25 1.49
C GLY A 56 -8.46 1.03 0.92
N ASN A 57 -7.31 0.91 1.56
CA ASN A 57 -6.06 1.52 1.10
C ASN A 57 -5.57 0.90 -0.22
N ILE A 58 -5.62 -0.43 -0.39
CA ILE A 58 -5.27 -1.09 -1.66
C ILE A 58 -6.09 -0.53 -2.82
N VAL A 59 -7.41 -0.45 -2.67
CA VAL A 59 -8.30 0.05 -3.74
C VAL A 59 -7.93 1.48 -4.12
N ALA A 60 -7.70 2.34 -3.13
CA ALA A 60 -7.33 3.73 -3.36
C ALA A 60 -5.96 3.87 -4.04
N TYR A 61 -4.97 3.09 -3.61
CA TYR A 61 -3.64 3.12 -4.19
C TYR A 61 -3.60 2.51 -5.60
N ASP A 62 -4.37 1.46 -5.85
CA ASP A 62 -4.45 0.83 -7.16
C ASP A 62 -5.08 1.76 -8.20
N ALA A 63 -6.16 2.45 -7.82
CA ALA A 63 -6.79 3.48 -8.65
C ALA A 63 -5.81 4.61 -9.01
N ALA A 64 -5.01 5.07 -8.04
CA ALA A 64 -4.02 6.13 -8.23
C ALA A 64 -2.78 5.71 -9.05
N LEU A 65 -2.71 4.45 -9.48
CA LEU A 65 -1.66 3.89 -10.34
C LEU A 65 -2.21 3.39 -11.69
N LEU A 66 -3.45 3.73 -12.04
CA LEU A 66 -3.99 3.49 -13.37
C LEU A 66 -3.27 4.39 -14.39
N PRO A 67 -3.20 4.00 -15.68
CA PRO A 67 -2.57 4.82 -16.72
C PRO A 67 -3.16 6.22 -16.83
N GLU A 68 -4.44 6.38 -16.50
CA GLU A 68 -5.19 7.63 -16.55
C GLU A 68 -4.99 8.51 -15.30
N ALA A 69 -4.40 7.95 -14.24
CA ALA A 69 -4.17 8.65 -12.98
C ALA A 69 -2.96 9.59 -13.07
N THR A 70 -3.08 10.78 -12.48
CA THR A 70 -1.95 11.70 -12.39
C THR A 70 -0.96 11.26 -11.31
N ARG A 71 0.34 11.57 -11.48
CA ARG A 71 1.36 11.33 -10.42
C ARG A 71 1.04 12.04 -9.09
N VAL A 72 0.16 13.04 -9.13
CA VAL A 72 -0.30 13.79 -7.96
C VAL A 72 -1.31 12.96 -7.15
N GLU A 73 -2.19 12.19 -7.80
CA GLU A 73 -3.19 11.37 -7.12
C GLU A 73 -2.57 10.33 -6.19
N LEU A 74 -1.52 9.63 -6.63
CA LEU A 74 -0.83 8.67 -5.76
C LEU A 74 -0.22 9.37 -4.54
N THR A 75 0.26 10.59 -4.72
CA THR A 75 0.82 11.39 -3.64
C THR A 75 -0.26 11.80 -2.64
N GLU A 76 -1.41 12.25 -3.12
CA GLU A 76 -2.54 12.64 -2.29
C GLU A 76 -3.15 11.46 -1.52
N VAL A 77 -3.30 10.30 -2.17
CA VAL A 77 -3.86 9.11 -1.53
C VAL A 77 -2.90 8.55 -0.47
N ILE A 78 -1.59 8.48 -0.74
CA ILE A 78 -0.61 8.08 0.28
C ILE A 78 -0.61 9.06 1.45
N TRP A 79 -0.65 10.36 1.17
CA TRP A 79 -0.72 11.37 2.21
C TRP A 79 -1.94 11.19 3.11
N ARG A 80 -3.14 11.10 2.52
CA ARG A 80 -4.39 10.93 3.24
C ARG A 80 -4.39 9.69 4.13
N ASN A 81 -3.83 8.58 3.65
CA ASN A 81 -3.97 7.28 4.33
C ASN A 81 -2.82 6.96 5.31
N ILE A 82 -1.69 7.66 5.25
CA ILE A 82 -0.51 7.38 6.09
C ILE A 82 -0.13 8.56 6.99
N PHE A 83 -0.28 9.79 6.51
CA PHE A 83 0.30 10.97 7.16
C PHE A 83 -0.74 11.97 7.67
N SER A 84 -1.95 11.92 7.15
CA SER A 84 -3.02 12.82 7.57
C SER A 84 -3.76 12.23 8.76
N ASP A 85 -3.48 12.74 9.96
CA ASP A 85 -4.19 12.36 11.19
C ASP A 85 -5.63 12.92 11.19
N ASP A 86 -5.84 14.10 10.57
CA ASP A 86 -7.08 14.88 10.66
C ASP A 86 -7.68 15.29 9.29
N GLY A 87 -7.15 14.80 8.17
CA GLY A 87 -7.66 15.12 6.83
C GLY A 87 -7.38 16.53 6.31
N THR A 88 -6.62 17.38 7.02
CA THR A 88 -6.65 18.85 6.81
C THR A 88 -5.36 19.52 6.35
N SER A 89 -4.20 18.85 6.25
CA SER A 89 -2.97 19.49 5.79
C SER A 89 -2.55 19.05 4.39
N LYS A 90 -1.91 19.95 3.63
CA LYS A 90 -1.23 19.60 2.37
C LYS A 90 0.07 18.84 2.69
N PRO A 91 0.54 17.94 1.80
CA PRO A 91 1.77 17.20 2.02
C PRO A 91 2.93 18.12 2.34
N ASP A 92 3.61 17.89 3.47
CA ASP A 92 4.84 18.61 3.77
C ASP A 92 6.00 18.14 2.86
N ALA A 93 7.09 18.91 2.85
CA ALA A 93 8.23 18.62 1.98
C ALA A 93 8.92 17.27 2.29
N ALA A 94 8.83 16.76 3.52
CA ALA A 94 9.43 15.49 3.91
C ALA A 94 8.60 14.30 3.41
N ALA A 95 7.29 14.35 3.58
CA ALA A 95 6.36 13.35 3.06
C ALA A 95 6.40 13.32 1.53
N LEU A 96 6.45 14.47 0.85
CA LEU A 96 6.64 14.54 -0.60
C LEU A 96 7.90 13.80 -1.07
N ARG A 97 9.03 13.91 -0.34
CA ARG A 97 10.26 13.19 -0.67
C ARG A 97 10.11 11.67 -0.49
N THR A 98 9.48 11.25 0.61
CA THR A 98 9.25 9.83 0.90
C THR A 98 8.31 9.20 -0.12
N ILE A 99 7.21 9.88 -0.44
CA ILE A 99 6.24 9.46 -1.45
C ILE A 99 6.92 9.36 -2.81
N LYS A 100 7.67 10.38 -3.25
CA LYS A 100 8.38 10.35 -4.53
C LYS A 100 9.31 9.13 -4.62
N LYS A 101 10.08 8.83 -3.57
CA LYS A 101 10.94 7.63 -3.53
C LYS A 101 10.14 6.34 -3.66
N LEU A 102 8.99 6.25 -2.99
CA LEU A 102 8.11 5.08 -3.07
C LEU A 102 7.57 4.88 -4.49
N CYS A 103 7.15 5.97 -5.15
CA CYS A 103 6.66 5.95 -6.53
C CYS A 103 7.75 5.48 -7.50
N PHE A 104 8.98 6.01 -7.39
CA PHE A 104 10.09 5.64 -8.27
C PHE A 104 10.41 4.14 -8.20
N LEU A 105 10.42 3.56 -7.00
CA LEU A 105 10.65 2.13 -6.78
C LEU A 105 9.54 1.24 -7.35
N GLY A 106 8.28 1.71 -7.29
CA GLY A 106 7.14 1.02 -7.89
C GLY A 106 7.16 1.02 -9.41
N THR A 107 7.60 2.12 -10.04
CA THR A 107 7.63 2.26 -11.50
C THR A 107 8.83 1.59 -12.17
N SER A 108 9.99 1.52 -11.50
CA SER A 108 11.22 0.97 -12.09
C SER A 108 11.24 -0.56 -12.22
N CYS A 109 10.29 -1.26 -11.59
CA CYS A 109 10.30 -2.72 -11.46
C CYS A 109 9.32 -3.45 -12.41
N SER A 110 8.55 -2.72 -13.23
CA SER A 110 7.69 -3.34 -14.26
C SER A 110 8.40 -3.35 -15.62
N PRO A 111 8.61 -4.52 -16.27
CA PRO A 111 9.20 -4.60 -17.61
C PRO A 111 8.40 -3.80 -18.66
N HIS A 112 7.09 -3.62 -18.46
CA HIS A 112 6.22 -2.84 -19.35
C HIS A 112 6.40 -1.31 -19.20
N CYS A 113 6.98 -0.82 -18.10
CA CYS A 113 7.21 0.63 -17.92
C CYS A 113 8.51 1.13 -18.57
N ARG A 114 9.41 0.24 -19.03
CA ARG A 114 10.66 0.67 -19.70
C ARG A 114 10.41 1.31 -21.07
N ILE A 115 9.25 1.10 -21.69
CA ILE A 115 8.94 1.66 -23.02
C ILE A 115 8.53 3.14 -22.92
N ALA A 116 8.01 3.60 -21.79
CA ALA A 116 7.55 4.99 -21.61
C ALA A 116 8.68 6.01 -21.33
N HIS A 117 9.95 5.61 -21.43
CA HIS A 117 11.11 6.48 -21.20
C HIS A 117 11.94 6.73 -22.48
N LEU A 118 11.40 6.42 -23.66
CA LEU A 118 12.06 6.64 -24.95
C LEU A 118 11.31 7.58 -25.91
N ILE A 119 10.35 8.38 -25.43
CA ILE A 119 9.78 9.52 -26.17
C ILE A 119 9.65 10.71 -25.23
#